data_AF-A0A090M2F7-F1
#
_entry.id   AF-A0A090M2F7-F1
#
_cell.length_a   1.000
_cell.length_b   1.000
_cell.length_c   1.000
_cell.angle_alpha   90.00
_cell.angle_beta   90.00
_cell.angle_gamma   90.00
#
_symmetry.space_group_name_H-M   'P 1'
#
loop_
_entity.id
_entity.type
_entity.pdbx_description
1 polymer ?
#
loop_
_entity_poly.entity_id
_entity_poly.type
_entity_poly.pdbx_seq_one_letter_code
_entity_poly.pdbx_strand_id
1 'polypeptide(L)'
;MASAADRLNISSQLEHLQSRHVGTGHADATRHEWAVNIHRDSYASYVGHHAMASYFAVANGESVGRTKYEFTQKMLLPCGLPPELEEE
;
A
#
# COMPACT_ATOMS: atom_id res chain seq x y z
N MET A 1 -6.45 30.43 -17.41
CA MET A 1 -7.57 29.68 -16.81
C MET A 1 -7.73 28.40 -17.62
N ALA A 2 -7.41 27.22 -17.07
CA ALA A 2 -7.62 25.95 -17.79
C ALA A 2 -9.12 25.76 -18.08
N SER A 3 -9.47 25.30 -19.28
CA SER A 3 -10.85 25.09 -19.66
C SER A 3 -11.47 23.92 -18.86
N ALA A 4 -12.80 23.85 -18.81
CA ALA A 4 -13.48 22.73 -18.15
C ALA A 4 -13.11 21.37 -18.80
N ALA A 5 -12.88 21.36 -20.12
CA ALA A 5 -12.43 20.17 -20.83
C ALA A 5 -11.03 19.71 -20.40
N ASP A 6 -10.10 20.65 -20.13
CA ASP A 6 -8.76 20.32 -19.65
C ASP A 6 -8.80 19.69 -18.26
N ARG A 7 -9.71 20.13 -17.39
CA ARG A 7 -9.87 19.55 -16.04
C ARG A 7 -10.38 18.11 -16.09
N LEU A 8 -11.37 17.82 -16.94
CA LEU A 8 -11.89 16.46 -17.11
C LEU A 8 -10.84 15.50 -17.70
N ASN A 9 -10.01 16.00 -18.61
CA ASN A 9 -8.90 15.23 -19.16
C ASN A 9 -7.84 14.89 -18.09
N ILE A 10 -7.55 15.82 -17.19
CA ILE A 10 -6.61 15.57 -16.07
C ILE A 10 -7.18 14.50 -15.12
N SER A 11 -8.47 14.59 -14.76
CA SER A 11 -9.10 13.60 -13.88
C SER A 11 -9.09 12.19 -14.48
N SER A 12 -9.43 12.04 -15.77
CA SER A 12 -9.45 10.72 -16.41
C SER A 12 -8.05 10.10 -16.55
N GLN A 13 -7.02 10.91 -16.78
CA GLN A 13 -5.63 10.44 -16.79
C GLN A 13 -5.17 9.97 -15.41
N LEU A 14 -5.56 10.69 -14.35
CA LEU A 14 -5.24 10.31 -12.98
C LEU A 14 -5.91 8.97 -12.60
N GLU A 15 -7.20 8.82 -12.90
CA GLU A 15 -7.94 7.57 -12.69
C GLU A 15 -7.32 6.41 -13.47
N HIS A 16 -6.90 6.66 -14.72
CA HIS A 16 -6.19 5.68 -15.52
C HIS A 16 -4.89 5.22 -14.83
N LEU A 17 -4.08 6.14 -14.32
CA LEU A 17 -2.84 5.80 -13.62
C LEU A 17 -3.11 5.01 -12.32
N GLN A 18 -4.12 5.41 -11.55
CA GLN A 18 -4.53 4.71 -10.32
C GLN A 18 -5.00 3.28 -10.60
N SER A 19 -5.68 3.05 -11.73
CA SER A 19 -6.11 1.70 -12.14
C SER A 19 -4.94 0.77 -12.48
N ARG A 20 -3.81 1.34 -12.95
CA ARG A 20 -2.62 0.61 -13.37
C ARG A 20 -1.62 0.41 -12.25
N HIS A 21 -1.49 1.39 -11.37
CA HIS A 21 -0.49 1.44 -10.31
C HIS A 21 -1.20 1.61 -8.97
N VAL A 22 -1.50 0.47 -8.35
CA VAL A 22 -2.09 0.42 -7.01
C VAL A 22 -1.20 1.19 -6.03
N GLY A 23 -1.79 2.05 -5.21
CA GLY A 23 -1.07 2.91 -4.27
C GLY A 23 -0.80 4.33 -4.78
N THR A 24 -1.15 4.65 -6.04
CA THR A 24 -1.08 6.03 -6.55
C THR A 24 -2.01 6.95 -5.74
N GLY A 25 -1.43 7.93 -5.05
CA GLY A 25 -2.17 8.86 -4.20
C GLY A 25 -3.00 9.91 -4.97
N HIS A 26 -3.84 10.62 -4.22
CA HIS A 26 -4.58 11.81 -4.67
C HIS A 26 -4.64 12.84 -3.53
N ALA A 27 -5.10 14.06 -3.81
CA ALA A 27 -5.12 15.16 -2.84
C ALA A 27 -5.96 14.84 -1.59
N ASP A 28 -7.06 14.11 -1.77
CA ASP A 28 -7.98 13.72 -0.71
C ASP A 28 -7.62 12.39 -0.02
N ALA A 29 -6.45 11.81 -0.32
CA ALA A 29 -6.04 10.54 0.26
C ALA A 29 -5.84 10.67 1.77
N THR A 30 -6.47 9.79 2.53
CA THR A 30 -6.35 9.80 3.98
C THR A 30 -4.96 9.32 4.40
N ARG A 31 -4.52 9.79 5.58
CA ARG A 31 -3.29 9.29 6.21
C ARG A 31 -3.33 7.77 6.42
N HIS A 32 -4.51 7.20 6.67
CA HIS A 32 -4.67 5.75 6.83
C HIS A 32 -4.42 5.01 5.51
N GLU A 33 -5.03 5.43 4.42
CA GLU A 33 -4.80 4.84 3.08
C GLU A 33 -3.33 4.92 2.67
N TRP A 34 -2.69 6.07 2.89
CA TRP A 34 -1.26 6.23 2.62
C TRP A 34 -0.42 5.25 3.44
N ALA A 35 -0.66 5.17 4.75
CA ALA A 35 0.07 4.26 5.63
C ALA A 35 -0.13 2.79 5.24
N VAL A 36 -1.36 2.38 4.90
CA VAL A 36 -1.66 1.00 4.47
C VAL A 36 -0.89 0.64 3.20
N ASN A 37 -0.83 1.54 2.22
CA ASN A 37 -0.07 1.31 0.99
C ASN A 37 1.43 1.14 1.27
N ILE A 38 2.03 2.03 2.07
CA ILE A 38 3.45 1.93 2.45
C ILE A 38 3.77 0.61 3.16
N HIS A 39 2.91 0.16 4.08
CA HIS A 39 3.13 -1.11 4.78
C HIS A 39 3.01 -2.30 3.82
N ARG A 40 2.04 -2.29 2.89
CA ARG A 40 1.91 -3.33 1.88
C ARG A 40 3.12 -3.38 0.94
N ASP A 41 3.63 -2.24 0.50
CA ASP A 41 4.83 -2.16 -0.34
C ASP A 41 6.07 -2.69 0.38
N SER A 42 6.18 -2.39 1.68
CA SER A 42 7.24 -2.92 2.54
C SER A 42 7.17 -4.45 2.65
N TYR A 43 5.99 -5.01 2.97
CA TYR A 43 5.81 -6.47 3.05
C TYR A 43 6.03 -7.16 1.70
N ALA A 44 5.56 -6.58 0.60
CA ALA A 44 5.82 -7.08 -0.75
C ALA A 44 7.33 -7.15 -1.03
N SER A 45 8.07 -6.11 -0.64
CA SER A 45 9.54 -6.08 -0.76
C SER A 45 10.21 -7.14 0.12
N TYR A 46 9.73 -7.36 1.34
CA TYR A 46 10.30 -8.37 2.25
C TYR A 46 10.09 -9.79 1.75
N VAL A 47 8.93 -10.09 1.16
CA VAL A 47 8.61 -11.41 0.59
C VAL A 47 9.35 -11.64 -0.73
N GLY A 48 9.45 -10.60 -1.57
CA GLY A 48 10.09 -10.65 -2.89
C GLY A 48 11.61 -10.76 -2.83
N HIS A 49 12.27 -10.06 -1.90
CA HIS A 49 13.73 -10.10 -1.77
C HIS A 49 14.16 -11.19 -0.78
N HIS A 50 14.77 -12.26 -1.30
CA HIS A 50 15.19 -13.40 -0.47
C HIS A 50 16.13 -12.99 0.69
N ALA A 51 17.07 -12.07 0.46
CA ALA A 51 17.98 -11.59 1.49
C ALA A 51 17.22 -10.97 2.69
N MET A 52 16.17 -10.20 2.43
CA MET A 52 15.33 -9.60 3.47
C MET A 52 14.53 -10.67 4.21
N ALA A 53 13.88 -11.58 3.49
CA ALA A 53 13.13 -12.67 4.11
C ALA A 53 14.02 -13.54 5.01
N SER A 54 15.24 -13.86 4.56
CA SER A 54 16.22 -14.62 5.36
C SER A 54 16.70 -13.87 6.59
N TYR A 55 16.94 -12.56 6.47
CA TYR A 55 17.33 -11.73 7.60
C TYR A 55 16.27 -11.76 8.72
N PHE A 56 15.00 -11.54 8.36
CA PHE A 56 13.90 -11.61 9.33
C PHE A 56 13.70 -13.01 9.90
N ALA A 57 13.82 -14.06 9.08
CA ALA A 57 13.69 -15.44 9.53
C ALA A 57 14.74 -15.80 10.59
N VAL A 58 15.99 -15.39 10.38
CA VAL A 58 17.08 -15.58 11.36
C VAL A 58 16.83 -14.77 12.63
N ALA A 59 16.40 -13.51 12.50
CA ALA A 59 16.12 -12.65 13.65
C ALA A 59 14.97 -13.19 14.53
N ASN A 60 13.94 -13.76 13.92
CA ASN A 60 12.77 -14.31 14.62
C ASN A 60 12.94 -15.78 15.03
N GLY A 61 13.99 -16.47 14.55
CA GLY A 61 14.19 -17.90 14.81
C GLY A 61 13.16 -18.80 14.12
N GLU A 62 12.58 -18.36 13.00
CA GLU A 62 11.58 -19.11 12.24
C GLU A 62 12.11 -19.58 10.88
N SER A 63 11.38 -20.48 10.22
CA SER A 63 11.69 -20.85 8.84
C SER A 63 11.33 -19.72 7.88
N VAL A 64 12.13 -19.54 6.81
CA VAL A 64 11.88 -18.52 5.78
C VAL A 64 10.46 -18.62 5.20
N GLY A 65 9.94 -19.84 5.02
CA GLY A 65 8.58 -20.07 4.54
C GLY A 65 7.51 -19.54 5.50
N ARG A 66 7.71 -19.73 6.82
CA ARG A 66 6.80 -19.23 7.85
C ARG A 66 6.80 -17.71 7.93
N THR A 67 7.97 -17.09 7.88
CA THR A 67 8.11 -15.62 7.85
C THR A 67 7.44 -15.00 6.62
N LYS A 68 7.60 -15.62 5.43
CA LYS A 68 6.90 -15.16 4.20
C LYS A 68 5.39 -15.31 4.30
N TYR A 69 4.92 -16.41 4.89
CA TYR A 69 3.50 -16.64 5.12
C TYR A 69 2.92 -15.58 6.06
N GLU A 70 3.59 -15.31 7.19
CA GLU A 70 3.18 -14.29 8.14
C GLU A 70 3.13 -12.89 7.50
N PHE A 71 4.14 -12.50 6.72
CA PHE A 71 4.15 -11.23 6.00
C PHE A 71 2.97 -11.12 5.03
N THR A 72 2.67 -12.18 4.30
CA THR A 72 1.51 -12.20 3.38
C THR A 72 0.20 -12.02 4.14
N GLN A 73 0.04 -12.64 5.31
CA GLN A 73 -1.15 -12.46 6.15
C GLN A 73 -1.28 -11.02 6.67
N LYS A 74 -0.17 -10.40 7.07
CA LYS A 74 -0.14 -9.02 7.57
C LYS A 74 -0.50 -7.97 6.50
N MET A 75 -0.46 -8.31 5.22
CA MET A 75 -0.85 -7.39 4.13
C MET A 75 -2.36 -7.07 4.11
N LEU A 76 -3.22 -7.87 4.76
CA LEU A 76 -4.66 -7.63 4.76
C LEU A 76 -5.03 -6.31 5.45
N LEU A 77 -4.65 -6.16 6.72
CA LEU A 77 -4.92 -5.01 7.59
C LEU A 77 -3.65 -4.61 8.37
N PRO A 78 -2.60 -4.11 7.69
CA PRO A 78 -1.32 -3.84 8.34
C PRO A 78 -1.39 -2.71 9.37
N CYS A 79 -2.33 -1.77 9.20
CA CYS A 79 -2.52 -0.62 10.08
C CYS A 79 -3.80 -0.72 10.92
N GLY A 80 -4.43 -1.90 10.97
CA GLY A 80 -5.75 -2.07 11.61
C GLY A 80 -6.90 -1.45 10.80
N LEU A 81 -8.06 -1.38 11.45
CA LEU A 81 -9.26 -0.79 10.86
C LEU A 81 -9.06 0.70 10.57
N PRO A 82 -9.67 1.23 9.48
CA PRO A 82 -9.68 2.66 9.23
C PRO A 82 -10.33 3.41 10.41
N PRO A 83 -9.88 4.65 10.70
CA PRO A 83 -10.54 5.48 11.69
C PRO A 83 -12.00 5.73 11.27
N GLU A 84 -12.89 5.84 12.25
CA GLU A 84 -14.27 6.29 12.00
C GLU A 84 -14.20 7.67 11.33
N LEU A 85 -14.93 7.83 10.22
CA LEU A 85 -15.07 9.13 9.59
C LEU A 85 -15.85 10.00 10.58
N GLU A 86 -15.24 11.10 11.02
CA GLU A 86 -15.99 12.14 11.73
C GLU A 86 -17.07 12.64 10.75
N GLU A 87 -18.33 12.29 11.00
CA GLU A 87 -19.47 12.91 10.31
C GLU A 87 -19.52 14.38 10.75
N GLU A 88 -19.08 15.30 9.89
CA GLU A 88 -19.40 16.74 10.01
C GLU A 88 -20.87 17.01 9.70
#